data_AF-A0A8T8SFI5-F1
#
_entry.id   AF-A0A8T8SFI5-F1
#
_cell.length_a   1.000
_cell.length_b   1.000
_cell.length_c   1.000
_cell.angle_alpha   90.00
_cell.angle_beta   90.00
_cell.angle_gamma   90.00
#
_symmetry.space_group_name_H-M   'P 1'
#
loop_
_entity.id
_entity.type
_entity.pdbx_description
1 polymer ?
#
loop_
_entity_poly.entity_id
_entity_poly.type
_entity_poly.pdbx_seq_one_letter_code
_entity_poly.pdbx_strand_id
1 'polypeptide(L)'
;MADRPSRPRHPRSWSSHGEANRNSGNFTRGSQLIGHQFSMWWRGARVPLFVWFGLLAAFTWVKLTLILDDYEFQMLGTKALAATWDFIGLDEMKRANVKLRDGSIYPTYMGYVPYIPDVQVAWAKLMNALFGSLFFATIGAGAFAWWFIPWARDRGESILADHHERGVEIVEYDVLKMMLDRHNLDRVRTRAKEAFPDLTLAQVEALPLAERKAAGVILPYKIATLPFPYGFEQSHVMLTGTTGTGKTTLIRQLVAQAIE
;
A
#
# COMPACT_ATOMS: atom_id res chain seq x y z
N MET A 1 -28.91 5.56 -11.09
CA MET A 1 -27.70 4.75 -10.79
C MET A 1 -27.77 4.41 -9.31
N ALA A 2 -27.90 3.13 -9.02
CA ALA A 2 -28.32 2.60 -7.72
C ALA A 2 -27.34 2.94 -6.59
N ASP A 3 -27.90 3.37 -5.46
CA ASP A 3 -27.23 3.43 -4.17
C ASP A 3 -26.63 2.06 -3.84
N ARG A 4 -25.30 2.00 -3.77
CA ARG A 4 -24.62 0.82 -3.22
C ARG A 4 -24.89 0.81 -1.71
N PRO A 5 -25.33 -0.32 -1.12
CA PRO A 5 -25.44 -0.42 0.32
C PRO A 5 -24.04 -0.24 0.91
N SER A 6 -23.88 0.85 1.65
CA SER A 6 -22.72 1.10 2.49
C SER A 6 -22.51 -0.14 3.37
N ARG A 7 -21.38 -0.82 3.22
CA ARG A 7 -20.96 -1.85 4.16
C ARG A 7 -21.08 -1.26 5.58
N PRO A 8 -21.62 -2.00 6.55
CA PRO A 8 -21.66 -1.53 7.93
C PRO A 8 -20.23 -1.16 8.32
N ARG A 9 -19.99 0.13 8.60
CA ARG A 9 -18.72 0.55 9.19
C ARG A 9 -18.63 -0.15 10.53
N HIS A 10 -17.55 -0.90 10.74
CA HIS A 10 -17.29 -1.49 12.05
C HIS A 10 -17.38 -0.37 13.11
N PRO A 11 -18.10 -0.59 14.23
CA PRO A 11 -18.17 0.39 15.29
C PRO A 11 -16.73 0.71 15.71
N ARG A 12 -16.38 2.00 15.70
CA ARG A 12 -15.06 2.47 16.15
C ARG A 12 -14.80 1.83 17.52
N SER A 13 -13.66 1.15 17.70
CA SER A 13 -13.25 0.74 19.03
C SER A 13 -13.21 2.00 19.90
N TRP A 14 -13.96 1.95 21.00
CA TRP A 14 -14.02 3.04 21.97
C TRP A 14 -12.70 3.04 22.73
N SER A 15 -11.66 3.65 22.17
CA SER A 15 -10.49 4.02 22.96
C SER A 15 -10.89 5.25 23.78
N SER A 16 -10.83 5.14 25.11
CA SER A 16 -11.09 6.26 26.04
C SER A 16 -10.11 7.43 25.86
N HIS A 17 -9.04 7.21 25.11
CA HIS A 17 -8.09 8.21 24.65
C HIS A 17 -8.31 8.36 23.15
N GLY A 18 -8.58 9.58 22.66
CA GLY A 18 -8.85 9.86 21.25
C GLY A 18 -7.76 9.35 20.29
N GLU A 19 -7.97 9.52 18.97
CA GLU A 19 -7.16 8.97 17.88
C GLU A 19 -5.71 8.65 18.26
N ALA A 20 -5.33 7.37 18.17
CA ALA A 20 -4.02 6.88 18.54
C ALA A 20 -2.92 7.71 17.84
N ASN A 21 -2.35 8.66 18.58
CA ASN A 21 -1.29 9.52 18.07
C ASN A 21 -0.05 8.65 17.86
N ARG A 22 0.30 8.44 16.59
CA ARG A 22 1.51 7.72 16.19
C ARG A 22 2.72 8.44 16.78
N ASN A 23 3.26 7.91 17.87
CA ASN A 23 4.54 8.35 18.42
C ASN A 23 5.72 7.89 17.54
N SER A 24 5.71 8.28 16.26
CA SER A 24 6.83 8.07 15.33
C SER A 24 7.88 9.19 15.44
N GLY A 25 7.61 10.26 16.19
CA GLY A 25 8.49 11.42 16.34
C GLY A 25 9.68 11.20 17.28
N ASN A 26 9.59 10.27 18.24
CA ASN A 26 10.57 10.15 19.32
C ASN A 26 11.79 9.25 19.03
N PHE A 27 11.91 8.62 17.86
CA PHE A 27 12.96 7.62 17.61
C PHE A 27 13.83 7.82 16.36
N THR A 28 13.71 8.93 15.61
CA THR A 28 14.45 9.11 14.36
C THR A 28 15.27 10.41 14.33
N ARG A 29 16.60 10.27 14.23
CA ARG A 29 17.54 11.36 13.93
C ARG A 29 17.19 11.97 12.56
N GLY A 30 17.17 13.30 12.46
CA GLY A 30 16.51 14.08 11.40
C GLY A 30 16.76 13.71 9.93
N SER A 31 17.88 13.08 9.57
CA SER A 31 18.14 12.65 8.19
C SER A 31 17.34 11.42 7.75
N GLN A 32 16.96 10.53 8.68
CA GLN A 32 16.14 9.35 8.39
C GLN A 32 14.68 9.72 8.10
N LEU A 33 14.20 10.83 8.67
CA LEU A 33 12.84 11.32 8.45
C LEU A 33 12.63 11.77 7.00
N ILE A 34 13.58 12.52 6.43
CA ILE A 34 13.47 13.03 5.06
C ILE A 34 13.44 11.88 4.05
N GLY A 35 14.39 10.94 4.17
CA GLY A 35 14.45 9.77 3.28
C GLY A 35 13.20 8.89 3.37
N HIS A 36 12.73 8.63 4.59
CA HIS A 36 11.54 7.82 4.81
C HIS A 36 10.26 8.52 4.30
N GLN A 37 10.08 9.79 4.61
CA GLN A 37 8.93 10.58 4.16
C GLN A 37 8.91 10.74 2.64
N PHE A 38 10.06 10.99 2.02
CA PHE A 38 10.19 11.01 0.57
C PHE A 38 9.84 9.65 -0.05
N SER A 39 10.33 8.54 0.53
CA SER A 39 10.02 7.20 0.04
C SER A 39 8.53 6.85 0.15
N MET A 40 7.86 7.28 1.24
CA MET A 40 6.43 7.10 1.43
C MET A 40 5.62 7.93 0.43
N TRP A 41 6.02 9.17 0.21
CA TRP A 41 5.42 10.04 -0.80
C TRP A 41 5.58 9.45 -2.21
N TRP A 42 6.78 8.99 -2.57
CA TRP A 42 7.07 8.39 -3.88
C TRP A 42 6.23 7.14 -4.14
N ARG A 43 6.01 6.29 -3.13
CA ARG A 43 5.14 5.11 -3.25
C ARG A 43 3.69 5.47 -3.62
N GLY A 44 3.18 6.58 -3.09
CA GLY A 44 1.85 7.09 -3.44
C GLY A 44 1.82 7.80 -4.80
N ALA A 45 2.83 8.62 -5.10
CA ALA A 45 2.91 9.41 -6.32
C ALA A 45 3.21 8.57 -7.58
N ARG A 46 3.85 7.41 -7.44
CA ARG A 46 4.25 6.58 -8.60
C ARG A 46 3.06 6.23 -9.51
N VAL A 47 1.90 5.91 -8.94
CA VAL A 47 0.75 5.41 -9.71
C VAL A 47 0.17 6.51 -10.60
N PRO A 48 -0.18 7.71 -10.08
CA PRO A 48 -0.56 8.83 -10.92
C PRO A 48 0.49 9.22 -11.97
N LEU A 49 1.77 9.17 -11.62
CA LEU A 49 2.86 9.48 -12.57
C LEU A 49 2.94 8.47 -13.71
N PHE A 50 2.85 7.17 -13.42
CA PHE A 50 2.82 6.14 -14.48
C PHE A 50 1.59 6.27 -15.37
N VAL A 51 0.43 6.59 -14.80
CA VAL A 51 -0.78 6.85 -15.59
C VAL A 51 -0.59 8.08 -16.48
N TRP A 52 0.02 9.15 -15.97
CA TRP A 52 0.32 10.34 -16.76
C TRP A 52 1.27 10.05 -17.92
N PHE A 53 2.39 9.37 -17.68
CA PHE A 53 3.33 8.98 -18.73
C PHE A 53 2.68 8.01 -19.74
N GLY A 54 1.86 7.07 -19.28
CA GLY A 54 1.13 6.15 -20.15
C GLY A 54 0.12 6.86 -21.04
N LEU A 55 -0.66 7.80 -20.48
CA LEU A 55 -1.60 8.64 -21.25
C LEU A 55 -0.86 9.54 -22.23
N LEU A 56 0.26 10.14 -21.84
CA LEU A 56 1.09 10.95 -22.72
C LEU A 56 1.55 10.12 -23.92
N ALA A 57 2.19 8.98 -23.67
CA ALA A 57 2.66 8.08 -24.73
C ALA A 57 1.51 7.62 -25.64
N ALA A 58 0.37 7.23 -25.07
CA ALA A 58 -0.80 6.81 -25.84
C ALA A 58 -1.37 7.93 -26.72
N PHE A 59 -1.55 9.14 -26.18
CA PHE A 59 -2.05 10.27 -26.95
C PHE A 59 -1.06 10.75 -28.02
N THR A 60 0.24 10.77 -27.70
CA THR A 60 1.27 11.10 -28.69
C THR A 60 1.25 10.07 -29.81
N TRP A 61 1.23 8.78 -29.48
CA TRP A 61 1.16 7.69 -30.46
C TRP A 61 -0.06 7.84 -31.38
N VAL A 62 -1.27 7.95 -30.81
CA VAL A 62 -2.52 8.10 -31.57
C VAL A 62 -2.48 9.33 -32.47
N LYS A 63 -2.05 10.50 -31.95
CA LYS A 63 -1.97 11.72 -32.77
C LYS A 63 -0.96 11.59 -33.90
N LEU A 64 0.22 11.03 -33.66
CA LEU A 64 1.20 10.84 -34.70
C LEU A 64 0.69 9.89 -35.79
N THR A 65 0.06 8.78 -35.41
CA THR A 65 -0.49 7.83 -36.40
C THR A 65 -1.63 8.39 -37.25
N LEU A 66 -2.33 9.42 -36.78
CA LEU A 66 -3.45 10.03 -37.50
C LEU A 66 -3.06 11.28 -38.31
N ILE A 67 -1.97 11.95 -37.95
CA ILE A 67 -1.60 13.27 -38.49
C ILE A 67 -0.36 13.20 -39.40
N LEU A 68 0.59 12.29 -39.12
CA LEU A 68 1.82 12.14 -39.89
C LEU A 68 1.64 11.12 -41.00
N ASP A 69 1.92 11.56 -42.22
CA ASP A 69 2.11 10.66 -43.37
C ASP A 69 3.57 10.15 -43.44
N ASP A 70 3.80 9.06 -44.17
CA ASP A 70 5.12 8.41 -44.29
C ASP A 70 6.25 9.36 -44.74
N TYR A 71 5.93 10.32 -45.62
CA TYR A 71 6.90 11.30 -46.10
C TYR A 71 7.28 12.32 -45.02
N GLU A 72 6.35 12.70 -44.14
CA GLU A 72 6.61 13.64 -43.04
C GLU A 72 7.53 13.01 -42.01
N PHE A 73 7.40 11.70 -41.77
CA PHE A 73 8.31 10.95 -40.92
C PHE A 73 9.75 10.96 -41.46
N GLN A 74 9.92 10.80 -42.78
CA GLN A 74 11.25 10.87 -43.41
C GLN A 74 11.85 12.27 -43.32
N MET A 75 11.07 13.34 -43.59
CA MET A 75 11.51 14.72 -43.43
C MET A 75 11.96 15.01 -42.00
N LEU A 76 11.16 14.59 -41.02
CA LEU A 76 11.47 14.76 -39.61
C LEU A 76 12.76 14.02 -39.22
N GLY A 77 12.95 12.80 -39.74
CA GLY A 77 14.18 12.02 -39.57
C GLY A 77 15.39 12.72 -40.17
N THR A 78 15.28 13.27 -41.39
CA THR A 78 16.37 14.04 -42.00
C THR A 78 16.70 15.32 -41.23
N LYS A 79 15.70 15.99 -40.65
CA LYS A 79 15.89 17.14 -39.77
C LYS A 79 16.63 16.75 -38.48
N ALA A 80 16.22 15.65 -37.83
CA ALA A 80 16.89 15.15 -36.63
C ALA A 80 18.35 14.77 -36.92
N LEU A 81 18.60 14.15 -38.08
CA LEU A 81 19.94 13.80 -38.51
C LEU A 81 20.78 15.05 -38.80
N ALA A 82 20.22 16.06 -39.45
CA ALA A 82 20.88 17.35 -39.67
C ALA A 82 21.23 18.05 -38.36
N ALA A 83 20.31 18.09 -37.39
CA ALA A 83 20.57 18.64 -36.06
C ALA A 83 21.67 17.88 -35.31
N THR A 84 21.70 16.54 -35.44
CA THR A 84 22.78 15.72 -34.85
C THR A 84 24.11 15.95 -35.55
N TRP A 85 24.10 16.15 -36.87
CA TRP A 85 25.29 16.42 -37.68
C TRP A 85 25.95 17.75 -37.29
N ASP A 86 25.13 18.80 -37.16
CA ASP A 86 25.51 20.12 -36.66
C ASP A 86 26.03 20.06 -35.22
N PHE A 87 25.34 19.33 -34.34
CA PHE A 87 25.77 19.14 -32.95
C PHE A 87 27.16 18.48 -32.81
N ILE A 88 27.52 17.57 -33.72
CA ILE A 88 28.84 16.92 -33.75
C ILE A 88 29.90 17.81 -34.43
N GLY A 89 29.50 18.90 -35.08
CA GLY A 89 30.41 19.82 -35.79
C GLY A 89 30.96 19.25 -37.10
N LEU A 90 30.17 18.40 -37.77
CA LEU A 90 30.56 17.83 -39.07
C LEU A 90 30.25 18.80 -40.22
N ASP A 91 30.82 18.55 -41.39
CA ASP A 91 30.69 19.43 -42.56
C ASP A 91 29.23 19.71 -42.94
N GLU A 92 28.82 20.97 -42.81
CA GLU A 92 27.48 21.48 -43.11
C GLU A 92 27.14 21.39 -44.60
N MET A 93 28.15 21.41 -45.48
CA MET A 93 28.03 21.36 -46.94
C MET A 93 27.94 19.94 -47.47
N LYS A 94 27.82 18.95 -46.58
CA LYS A 94 27.49 17.59 -46.99
C LYS A 94 26.12 17.57 -47.67
N ARG A 95 26.09 17.04 -48.90
CA ARG A 95 24.86 16.89 -49.68
C ARG A 95 23.91 15.93 -49.01
N ALA A 96 22.64 16.31 -48.95
CA ALA A 96 21.54 15.51 -48.43
C ALA A 96 20.33 15.61 -49.33
N ASN A 97 19.63 14.48 -49.43
CA ASN A 97 18.46 14.33 -50.28
C ASN A 97 17.23 14.27 -49.37
N VAL A 98 16.39 15.31 -49.43
CA VAL A 98 15.12 15.35 -48.69
C VAL A 98 14.01 14.97 -49.66
N LYS A 99 13.17 14.00 -49.30
CA LYS A 99 11.97 13.69 -50.09
C LYS A 99 10.85 14.64 -49.70
N LEU A 100 10.37 15.40 -50.67
CA LEU A 100 9.26 16.34 -50.52
C LEU A 100 7.92 15.60 -50.55
N ARG A 101 6.84 16.31 -50.23
CA ARG A 101 5.47 15.77 -50.21
C ARG A 101 5.00 15.27 -51.59
N ASP A 102 5.51 15.87 -52.66
CA ASP A 102 5.22 15.49 -54.04
C ASP A 102 5.98 14.22 -54.51
N GLY A 103 6.79 13.62 -53.63
CA GLY A 103 7.62 12.46 -53.95
C GLY A 103 8.91 12.82 -54.68
N SER A 104 9.16 14.09 -54.98
CA SER A 104 10.41 14.55 -55.58
C SER A 104 11.53 14.59 -54.53
N ILE A 105 12.76 14.41 -55.02
CA ILE A 105 13.95 14.51 -54.18
C ILE A 105 14.49 15.94 -54.32
N TYR A 106 14.54 16.66 -53.21
CA TYR A 106 15.20 17.96 -53.12
C TYR A 106 16.66 17.77 -52.68
N PRO A 107 17.63 17.94 -53.61
CA PRO A 107 19.04 17.93 -53.24
C PRO A 107 19.36 19.23 -52.49
N THR A 108 19.80 19.10 -51.25
CA THR A 108 20.15 20.22 -50.38
C THR A 108 21.44 19.93 -49.61
N TYR A 109 21.85 20.85 -48.74
CA TYR A 109 22.97 20.69 -47.83
C TYR A 109 22.47 20.44 -46.40
N MET A 110 23.27 19.75 -45.59
CA MET A 110 22.85 19.33 -44.25
C MET A 110 22.49 20.50 -43.34
N GLY A 111 23.26 21.60 -43.41
CA GLY A 111 22.94 22.83 -42.69
C GLY A 111 21.64 23.50 -43.14
N TYR A 112 21.17 23.24 -44.37
CA TYR A 112 19.99 23.91 -44.93
C TYR A 112 18.67 23.14 -44.70
N VAL A 113 18.72 21.86 -44.34
CA VAL A 113 17.53 21.00 -44.11
C VAL A 113 16.50 21.64 -43.16
N PRO A 114 16.87 22.27 -42.02
CA PRO A 114 15.89 22.86 -41.10
C PRO A 114 15.12 24.07 -41.66
N TYR A 115 15.62 24.70 -42.73
CA TYR A 115 15.06 25.91 -43.32
C TYR A 115 14.08 25.61 -44.47
N ILE A 116 13.92 24.34 -44.86
CA ILE A 116 12.97 23.94 -45.90
C ILE A 116 11.53 24.10 -45.38
N PRO A 117 10.62 24.79 -46.10
CA PRO A 117 9.25 25.03 -45.65
C PRO A 117 8.49 23.76 -45.28
N ASP A 118 8.57 22.71 -46.10
CA ASP A 118 7.90 21.43 -45.82
C ASP A 118 8.40 20.77 -44.52
N VAL A 119 9.70 20.86 -44.25
CA VAL A 119 10.31 20.37 -43.01
C VAL A 119 9.82 21.18 -41.79
N GLN A 120 9.61 22.49 -41.95
CA GLN A 120 9.05 23.34 -40.90
C GLN A 120 7.58 23.00 -40.61
N VAL A 121 6.78 22.71 -41.63
CA VAL A 121 5.38 22.28 -41.48
C VAL A 121 5.30 20.93 -40.77
N ALA A 122 6.10 19.94 -41.20
CA ALA A 122 6.18 18.64 -40.54
C ALA A 122 6.61 18.76 -39.07
N TRP A 123 7.57 19.65 -38.78
CA TRP A 123 7.98 19.95 -37.41
C TRP A 123 6.89 20.62 -36.57
N ALA A 124 6.15 21.58 -37.15
CA ALA A 124 5.04 22.23 -36.47
C ALA A 124 3.93 21.23 -36.14
N LYS A 125 3.63 20.29 -37.05
CA LYS A 125 2.71 19.17 -36.79
C LYS A 125 3.17 18.30 -35.63
N LEU A 126 4.45 17.91 -35.60
CA LEU A 126 5.03 17.15 -34.49
C LEU A 126 4.87 17.89 -33.15
N MET A 127 5.26 19.17 -33.10
CA MET A 127 5.17 19.97 -31.87
C MET A 127 3.72 20.13 -31.41
N ASN A 128 2.78 20.39 -32.33
CA ASN A 128 1.35 20.44 -32.01
C ASN A 128 0.82 19.10 -31.49
N ALA A 129 1.29 17.98 -32.04
CA ALA A 129 0.95 16.66 -31.54
C ALA A 129 1.46 16.46 -30.11
N LEU A 130 2.73 16.81 -29.84
CA LEU A 130 3.34 16.71 -28.52
C LEU A 130 2.66 17.61 -27.48
N PHE A 131 2.55 18.91 -27.72
CA PHE A 131 1.90 19.83 -26.78
C PHE A 131 0.43 19.49 -26.57
N GLY A 132 -0.28 19.13 -27.64
CA GLY A 132 -1.66 18.68 -27.54
C GLY A 132 -1.77 17.41 -26.70
N SER A 133 -0.89 16.41 -26.91
CA SER A 133 -0.88 15.19 -26.09
C SER A 133 -0.52 15.45 -24.63
N LEU A 134 0.40 16.38 -24.37
CA LEU A 134 0.77 16.82 -23.02
C LEU A 134 -0.40 17.45 -22.28
N PHE A 135 -1.16 18.31 -22.95
CA PHE A 135 -2.35 18.95 -22.39
C PHE A 135 -3.43 17.91 -22.03
N PHE A 136 -3.79 17.04 -22.97
CA PHE A 136 -4.79 15.99 -22.73
C PHE A 136 -4.36 14.97 -21.67
N ALA A 137 -3.08 14.57 -21.68
CA ALA A 137 -2.53 13.66 -20.66
C ALA A 137 -2.56 14.29 -19.26
N THR A 138 -2.26 15.58 -19.14
CA THR A 138 -2.28 16.29 -17.86
C THR A 138 -3.70 16.42 -17.31
N ILE A 139 -4.68 16.74 -18.15
CA ILE A 139 -6.09 16.77 -17.74
C ILE A 139 -6.56 15.37 -17.32
N GLY A 140 -6.28 14.35 -18.13
CA GLY A 140 -6.68 12.97 -17.86
C GLY A 140 -6.06 12.43 -16.57
N ALA A 141 -4.76 12.63 -16.38
CA ALA A 141 -4.07 12.23 -15.15
C ALA A 141 -4.52 13.05 -13.94
N GLY A 142 -4.82 14.34 -14.11
CA GLY A 142 -5.38 15.19 -13.06
C GLY A 142 -6.74 14.69 -12.58
N ALA A 143 -7.63 14.34 -13.51
CA ALA A 143 -8.93 13.74 -13.20
C ALA A 143 -8.76 12.37 -12.51
N PHE A 144 -7.83 11.54 -12.97
CA PHE A 144 -7.50 10.28 -12.32
C PHE A 144 -6.96 10.50 -10.89
N ALA A 145 -6.02 11.41 -10.71
CA ALA A 145 -5.43 11.72 -9.40
C ALA A 145 -6.48 12.27 -8.42
N TRP A 146 -7.39 13.12 -8.90
CA TRP A 146 -8.51 13.63 -8.11
C TRP A 146 -9.35 12.51 -7.51
N TRP A 147 -9.62 11.45 -8.27
CA TRP A 147 -10.35 10.28 -7.78
C TRP A 147 -9.47 9.30 -6.98
N PHE A 148 -8.24 9.07 -7.45
CA PHE A 148 -7.34 8.06 -6.89
C PHE A 148 -6.83 8.43 -5.50
N ILE A 149 -6.48 9.70 -5.27
CA ILE A 149 -5.95 10.16 -3.98
C ILE A 149 -6.91 9.89 -2.81
N PRO A 150 -8.20 10.32 -2.85
CA PRO A 150 -9.13 10.02 -1.77
C PRO A 150 -9.38 8.51 -1.63
N TRP A 151 -9.57 7.79 -2.73
CA TRP A 151 -9.74 6.33 -2.69
C TRP A 151 -8.55 5.61 -2.02
N ALA A 152 -7.31 6.02 -2.35
CA ALA A 152 -6.11 5.43 -1.79
C ALA A 152 -5.95 5.73 -0.29
N ARG A 153 -6.37 6.92 0.15
CA ARG A 153 -6.39 7.29 1.58
C ARG A 153 -7.38 6.42 2.35
N ASP A 154 -8.63 6.35 1.90
CA ASP A 154 -9.68 5.56 2.55
C ASP A 154 -9.29 4.07 2.60
N ARG A 155 -8.69 3.57 1.52
CA ARG A 155 -8.22 2.18 1.47
C ARG A 155 -7.05 1.95 2.43
N GLY A 156 -6.11 2.88 2.52
CA GLY A 156 -5.00 2.82 3.46
C GLY A 156 -5.45 2.78 4.91
N GLU A 157 -6.42 3.63 5.27
CA GLU A 157 -7.02 3.66 6.62
C GLU A 157 -7.72 2.33 6.94
N SER A 158 -8.49 1.78 6.01
CA SER A 158 -9.16 0.49 6.22
C SER A 158 -8.19 -0.66 6.47
N ILE A 159 -7.07 -0.71 5.74
CA ILE A 159 -6.05 -1.77 5.91
C ILE A 159 -5.37 -1.63 7.27
N LEU A 160 -5.08 -0.40 7.69
CA LEU A 160 -4.49 -0.14 9.00
C LEU A 160 -5.43 -0.52 10.14
N ALA A 161 -6.73 -0.24 10.00
CA ALA A 161 -7.75 -0.64 10.97
C ALA A 161 -7.85 -2.17 11.08
N ASP A 162 -7.94 -2.88 9.94
CA ASP A 162 -8.00 -4.35 9.91
C ASP A 162 -6.75 -5.00 10.54
N HIS A 163 -5.58 -4.38 10.39
CA HIS A 163 -4.33 -4.87 10.98
C HIS A 163 -4.20 -4.53 12.47
N HIS A 164 -4.82 -3.43 12.91
CA HIS A 164 -4.85 -3.02 14.31
C HIS A 164 -5.80 -3.90 15.14
N GLU A 165 -6.93 -4.33 14.57
CA GLU A 165 -7.81 -5.33 15.19
C GLU A 165 -7.10 -6.67 15.46
N ARG A 166 -6.04 -6.97 14.69
CA ARG A 166 -5.21 -8.17 14.86
C ARG A 166 -3.96 -7.94 15.72
N GLY A 167 -3.68 -6.70 16.09
CA GLY A 167 -2.39 -6.27 16.61
C GLY A 167 -2.54 -5.42 17.87
N VAL A 168 -2.90 -6.08 18.97
CA VAL A 168 -2.67 -5.65 20.36
C VAL A 168 -3.15 -4.23 20.66
N GLU A 169 -4.38 -4.13 21.17
CA GLU A 169 -4.80 -2.94 21.91
C GLU A 169 -4.19 -3.00 23.32
N ILE A 170 -3.43 -1.96 23.70
CA ILE A 170 -2.98 -1.82 25.09
C ILE A 170 -4.19 -1.33 25.88
N VAL A 171 -4.76 -2.23 26.66
CA VAL A 171 -5.93 -1.99 27.49
C VAL A 171 -5.52 -1.88 28.95
N GLU A 172 -6.26 -1.09 29.73
CA GLU A 172 -6.09 -1.01 31.18
C GLU A 172 -6.28 -2.38 31.86
N TYR A 173 -5.55 -2.62 32.94
CA TYR A 173 -5.52 -3.90 33.64
C TYR A 173 -6.92 -4.44 33.99
N ASP A 174 -7.79 -3.59 34.56
CA ASP A 174 -9.11 -4.01 35.01
C ASP A 174 -10.04 -4.36 33.86
N VAL A 175 -9.97 -3.61 32.76
CA VAL A 175 -10.74 -3.88 31.55
C VAL A 175 -10.29 -5.18 30.92
N LEU A 176 -8.98 -5.40 30.81
CA LEU A 176 -8.43 -6.66 30.28
C LEU A 176 -8.83 -7.86 31.16
N LYS A 177 -8.72 -7.73 32.47
CA LYS A 177 -9.14 -8.78 33.42
C LYS A 177 -10.61 -9.12 33.26
N MET A 178 -11.49 -8.12 33.21
CA MET A 178 -12.93 -8.32 32.99
C MET A 178 -13.22 -9.04 31.67
N MET A 179 -12.54 -8.65 30.58
CA MET A 179 -12.72 -9.27 29.27
C MET A 179 -12.29 -10.75 29.28
N LEU A 180 -11.14 -11.05 29.91
CA LEU A 180 -10.62 -12.41 30.04
C LEU A 180 -11.51 -13.28 30.92
N ASP A 181 -11.93 -12.77 32.09
CA ASP A 181 -12.83 -13.48 33.01
C ASP A 181 -14.14 -13.85 32.29
N ARG A 182 -14.75 -12.90 31.56
CA ARG A 182 -15.97 -13.15 30.79
C ARG A 182 -15.77 -14.19 29.68
N HIS A 183 -14.70 -14.05 28.91
CA HIS A 183 -14.39 -15.00 27.83
C HIS A 183 -14.17 -16.42 28.37
N ASN A 184 -13.38 -16.54 29.42
CA ASN A 184 -13.05 -17.83 30.02
C ASN A 184 -14.26 -18.50 30.63
N LEU A 185 -15.11 -17.77 31.35
CA LEU A 185 -16.35 -18.32 31.92
C LEU A 185 -17.28 -18.87 30.84
N ASP A 186 -17.45 -18.17 29.72
CA ASP A 186 -18.31 -18.60 28.62
C ASP A 186 -17.78 -19.89 27.95
N ARG A 187 -16.47 -19.93 27.70
CA ARG A 187 -15.80 -21.11 27.12
C ARG A 187 -15.82 -22.32 28.05
N VAL A 188 -15.53 -22.13 29.33
CA VAL A 188 -15.58 -23.20 30.34
C VAL A 188 -17.00 -23.74 30.47
N ARG A 189 -18.02 -22.88 30.50
CA ARG A 189 -19.43 -23.32 30.53
C ARG A 189 -19.81 -24.16 29.32
N THR A 190 -19.40 -23.72 28.14
CA THR A 190 -19.67 -24.45 26.89
C THR A 190 -19.02 -25.83 26.93
N ARG A 191 -17.73 -25.89 27.29
CA ARG A 191 -16.97 -27.14 27.42
C ARG A 191 -17.54 -28.08 28.48
N ALA A 192 -17.90 -27.53 29.63
CA ALA A 192 -18.49 -28.29 30.74
C ALA A 192 -19.82 -28.92 30.33
N LYS A 193 -20.66 -28.19 29.59
CA LYS A 193 -21.93 -28.71 29.06
C LYS A 193 -21.73 -29.80 28.00
N GLU A 194 -20.71 -29.67 27.16
CA GLU A 194 -20.35 -30.69 26.16
C GLU A 194 -19.84 -31.98 26.81
N ALA A 195 -19.00 -31.87 27.84
CA ALA A 195 -18.40 -33.02 28.51
C ALA A 195 -19.30 -33.67 29.57
N PHE A 196 -20.10 -32.88 30.27
CA PHE A 196 -20.98 -33.31 31.35
C PHE A 196 -22.38 -32.69 31.18
N PRO A 197 -23.22 -33.24 30.28
CA PRO A 197 -24.52 -32.66 29.95
C PRO A 197 -25.50 -32.62 31.13
N ASP A 198 -25.35 -33.53 32.09
CA ASP A 198 -26.25 -33.70 33.22
C ASP A 198 -25.84 -32.92 34.48
N LEU A 199 -24.67 -32.28 34.47
CA LEU A 199 -24.12 -31.57 35.63
C LEU A 199 -24.14 -30.05 35.42
N THR A 200 -24.44 -29.33 36.50
CA THR A 200 -24.29 -27.86 36.53
C THR A 200 -22.82 -27.47 36.68
N LEU A 201 -22.46 -26.25 36.26
CA LEU A 201 -21.07 -25.77 36.35
C LEU A 201 -20.49 -25.90 37.77
N ALA A 202 -21.26 -25.57 38.81
CA ALA A 202 -20.82 -25.67 40.19
C ALA A 202 -20.54 -27.14 40.62
N GLN A 203 -21.30 -28.10 40.08
CA GLN A 203 -21.06 -29.51 40.31
C GLN A 203 -19.83 -30.01 39.53
N VAL A 204 -19.63 -29.54 38.31
CA VAL A 204 -18.42 -29.82 37.53
C VAL A 204 -17.19 -29.26 38.24
N GLU A 205 -17.25 -28.05 38.80
CA GLU A 205 -16.17 -27.46 39.58
C GLU A 205 -15.82 -28.23 40.85
N ALA A 206 -16.80 -28.91 41.46
CA ALA A 206 -16.63 -29.76 42.62
C ALA A 206 -16.02 -31.14 42.30
N LEU A 207 -15.98 -31.55 41.02
CA LEU A 207 -15.37 -32.82 40.62
C LEU A 207 -13.85 -32.84 40.86
N PRO A 208 -13.26 -34.02 41.11
CA PRO A 208 -11.82 -34.18 41.17
C PRO A 208 -11.13 -33.59 39.93
N LEU A 209 -9.98 -32.95 40.13
CA LEU A 209 -9.24 -32.28 39.05
C LEU A 209 -8.83 -33.26 37.94
N ALA A 210 -8.52 -34.52 38.29
CA ALA A 210 -8.21 -35.57 37.35
C ALA A 210 -9.36 -35.87 36.36
N GLU A 211 -10.60 -35.92 36.86
CA GLU A 211 -11.79 -36.19 36.05
C GLU A 211 -12.10 -35.02 35.10
N ARG A 212 -11.97 -33.79 35.60
CA ARG A 212 -12.10 -32.57 34.78
C ARG A 212 -11.05 -32.48 33.67
N LYS A 213 -9.80 -32.81 33.99
CA LYS A 213 -8.67 -32.80 33.04
C LYS A 213 -8.85 -33.85 31.94
N ALA A 214 -9.31 -35.06 32.30
CA ALA A 214 -9.63 -36.12 31.35
C ALA A 214 -10.76 -35.71 30.38
N ALA A 215 -11.76 -34.98 30.89
CA ALA A 215 -12.84 -34.42 30.10
C ALA A 215 -12.45 -33.16 29.27
N GLY A 216 -11.22 -32.67 29.41
CA GLY A 216 -10.75 -31.49 28.69
C GLY A 216 -11.38 -30.17 29.16
N VAL A 217 -11.88 -30.13 30.39
CA VAL A 217 -12.41 -28.94 31.09
C VAL A 217 -11.34 -28.47 32.09
N ILE A 218 -10.41 -27.65 31.62
CA ILE A 218 -9.26 -27.20 32.43
C ILE A 218 -9.50 -25.76 32.89
N LEU A 219 -9.26 -25.46 34.17
CA LEU A 219 -9.33 -24.08 34.63
C LEU A 219 -8.18 -23.27 34.00
N PRO A 220 -8.42 -22.04 33.52
CA PRO A 220 -7.38 -21.27 32.84
C PRO A 220 -6.18 -21.02 33.76
N TYR A 221 -4.97 -21.29 33.25
CA TYR A 221 -3.72 -20.95 33.95
C TYR A 221 -3.64 -19.45 34.22
N LYS A 222 -2.84 -19.04 35.21
CA LYS A 222 -2.59 -17.62 35.50
C LYS A 222 -1.19 -17.23 35.04
N ILE A 223 -1.10 -16.14 34.29
CA ILE A 223 0.14 -15.46 33.96
C ILE A 223 0.21 -14.19 34.78
N ALA A 224 1.17 -14.13 35.72
CA ALA A 224 1.23 -13.11 36.77
C ALA A 224 -0.08 -13.06 37.59
N THR A 225 -0.94 -12.06 37.37
CA THR A 225 -2.22 -11.90 38.07
C THR A 225 -3.45 -12.09 37.16
N LEU A 226 -3.25 -12.28 35.85
CA LEU A 226 -4.33 -12.41 34.88
C LEU A 226 -4.58 -13.87 34.51
N PRO A 227 -5.85 -14.28 34.32
CA PRO A 227 -6.16 -15.60 33.79
C PRO A 227 -5.82 -15.65 32.30
N PHE A 228 -5.23 -16.75 31.87
CA PHE A 228 -4.85 -17.00 30.49
C PHE A 228 -6.11 -17.25 29.64
N PRO A 229 -6.16 -16.82 28.37
CA PRO A 229 -7.33 -17.06 27.52
C PRO A 229 -7.55 -18.57 27.27
N TYR A 230 -8.74 -19.05 27.59
CA TYR A 230 -9.12 -20.46 27.42
C TYR A 230 -9.06 -20.89 25.94
N GLY A 231 -8.40 -22.00 25.66
CA GLY A 231 -8.24 -22.55 24.31
C GLY A 231 -7.05 -21.97 23.53
N PHE A 232 -6.31 -21.04 24.12
CA PHE A 232 -5.08 -20.48 23.55
C PHE A 232 -3.81 -21.08 24.16
N GLU A 233 -3.90 -22.12 24.98
CA GLU A 233 -2.77 -22.73 25.71
C GLU A 233 -1.72 -23.33 24.76
N GLN A 234 -2.13 -23.70 23.54
CA GLN A 234 -1.23 -24.15 22.47
C GLN A 234 -0.61 -23.00 21.66
N SER A 235 -1.06 -21.77 21.89
CA SER A 235 -0.50 -20.57 21.24
C SER A 235 0.79 -20.14 21.91
N HIS A 236 1.66 -19.49 21.14
CA HIS A 236 2.97 -19.06 21.66
C HIS A 236 2.82 -17.79 22.51
N VAL A 237 3.50 -17.76 23.66
CA VAL A 237 3.54 -16.59 24.55
C VAL A 237 4.93 -15.96 24.48
N MET A 238 4.98 -14.66 24.22
CA MET A 238 6.22 -13.89 24.21
C MET A 238 6.35 -13.09 25.50
N LEU A 239 7.41 -13.35 26.28
CA LEU A 239 7.73 -12.63 27.51
C LEU A 239 8.90 -11.67 27.25
N THR A 240 8.66 -10.37 27.33
CA THR A 240 9.69 -9.33 27.12
C THR A 240 9.99 -8.60 28.44
N GLY A 241 11.26 -8.26 28.67
CA GLY A 241 11.70 -7.55 29.87
C GLY A 241 13.22 -7.56 30.02
N THR A 242 13.76 -6.67 30.83
CA THR A 242 15.20 -6.60 31.13
C THR A 242 15.66 -7.72 32.10
N THR A 243 16.96 -7.86 32.35
CA THR A 243 17.47 -8.85 33.31
C THR A 243 17.00 -8.48 34.72
N GLY A 244 16.51 -9.47 35.48
CA GLY A 244 16.01 -9.26 36.84
C GLY A 244 14.53 -8.90 36.97
N THR A 245 13.78 -8.71 35.86
CA THR A 245 12.34 -8.35 35.91
C THR A 245 11.39 -9.49 36.27
N GLY A 246 11.92 -10.65 36.70
CA GLY A 246 11.09 -11.78 37.12
C GLY A 246 10.56 -12.69 36.02
N LYS A 247 11.05 -12.60 34.76
CA LYS A 247 10.66 -13.51 33.66
C LYS A 247 10.77 -14.99 34.05
N THR A 248 11.87 -15.37 34.67
CA THR A 248 12.12 -16.75 35.13
C THR A 248 11.15 -17.17 36.24
N THR A 249 10.80 -16.25 37.15
CA THR A 249 9.83 -16.51 38.23
C THR A 249 8.44 -16.78 37.66
N LEU A 250 8.01 -15.98 36.68
CA LEU A 250 6.73 -16.14 36.01
C LEU A 250 6.64 -17.49 35.27
N ILE A 251 7.70 -17.88 34.56
CA ILE A 251 7.75 -19.21 33.91
C ILE A 251 7.67 -20.33 34.94
N ARG A 252 8.38 -20.24 36.07
CA ARG A 252 8.31 -21.25 37.14
C ARG A 252 6.90 -21.37 37.72
N GLN A 253 6.21 -20.24 37.94
CA GLN A 253 4.82 -20.25 38.41
C GLN A 253 3.86 -20.89 37.41
N LEU A 254 4.06 -20.66 36.11
CA LEU A 254 3.25 -21.27 35.06
C LEU A 254 3.48 -22.79 34.99
N VAL A 255 4.75 -23.22 35.08
CA VAL A 255 5.10 -24.65 35.08
C VAL A 255 4.54 -25.36 36.31
N ALA A 256 4.59 -24.74 37.49
CA ALA A 256 3.98 -25.30 38.70
C ALA A 256 2.48 -25.56 38.52
N GLN A 257 1.75 -24.59 37.95
CA GLN A 257 0.32 -24.73 37.66
C GLN A 257 0.00 -25.80 36.60
N ALA A 258 0.94 -26.13 35.72
CA ALA A 258 0.74 -27.18 34.71
C ALA A 258 0.97 -28.60 35.24
N ILE A 259 1.76 -28.72 36.32
CA ILE A 259 2.08 -29.98 36.99
C ILE A 259 1.00 -30.36 38.00
N GLU A 260 0.41 -29.38 38.69
CA GLU A 260 -0.76 -29.54 39.57
C GLU A 260 -2.02 -30.01 38.82
#